data_AF-A0A2K0WE25-F1
#
_entry.id   AF-A0A2K0WE25-F1
#
_cell.length_a   1.000
_cell.length_b   1.000
_cell.length_c   1.000
_cell.angle_alpha   90.00
_cell.angle_beta   90.00
_cell.angle_gamma   90.00
#
_symmetry.space_group_name_H-M   'P 1'
#
loop_
_entity.id
_entity.type
_entity.pdbx_description
1 polymer ?
#
loop_
_entity_poly.entity_id
_entity_poly.type
_entity_poly.pdbx_seq_one_letter_code
_entity_poly.pdbx_strand_id
1 'polypeptide(L)' 'MTDLLVSKPLELPCGLTLPNRLVKAALAEELADRQNLPTTEQMERAYGALG' A
#
# COMPACT_ATOMS: atom_id res chain seq x y z
N MET A 1 11.59 -17.33 -18.70
CA MET A 1 10.87 -16.31 -17.89
C MET A 1 11.11 -16.67 -16.44
N THR A 2 11.79 -15.82 -15.68
CA THR A 2 12.29 -16.17 -14.34
C THR A 2 11.13 -16.13 -13.35
N ASP A 3 10.87 -17.25 -12.68
CA ASP A 3 9.86 -17.35 -11.61
C ASP A 3 10.40 -16.70 -10.34
N LEU A 4 10.09 -15.41 -10.16
CA LEU A 4 10.55 -14.64 -9.01
C LEU A 4 9.62 -14.88 -7.82
N LEU A 5 10.17 -15.25 -6.68
CA LEU A 5 9.39 -15.44 -5.44
C LEU A 5 8.56 -14.20 -5.06
N VAL A 6 9.04 -13.00 -5.41
CA VAL A 6 8.38 -11.73 -5.07
C VAL A 6 7.02 -11.56 -5.76
N SER A 7 6.79 -12.15 -6.93
CA SER A 7 5.52 -12.08 -7.65
C SER A 7 4.53 -13.17 -7.25
N LYS A 8 4.90 -14.09 -6.35
CA LYS A 8 4.00 -15.18 -5.91
C LYS A 8 3.01 -14.66 -4.86
N PRO A 9 1.76 -15.14 -4.88
CA PRO A 9 0.81 -14.84 -3.81
C PRO A 9 1.32 -15.22 -2.42
N LEU A 10 0.78 -14.54 -1.41
CA LEU A 10 1.05 -14.78 0.00
C LEU A 10 -0.26 -14.77 0.79
N GLU A 11 -0.61 -15.91 1.36
CA GLU A 11 -1.71 -16.03 2.31
C GLU A 11 -1.25 -15.56 3.69
N LEU A 12 -2.02 -14.67 4.29
CA LEU A 12 -1.80 -14.15 5.64
C LEU A 12 -2.60 -15.00 6.66
N PRO A 13 -2.16 -15.09 7.93
CA PRO A 13 -2.87 -15.88 8.95
C PRO A 13 -4.34 -15.47 9.17
N CYS A 14 -4.72 -14.26 8.78
CA CYS A 14 -6.10 -13.77 8.84
C CYS A 14 -6.98 -14.22 7.65
N GLY A 15 -6.44 -15.02 6.72
CA GLY A 15 -7.15 -15.51 5.53
C GLY A 15 -7.15 -14.55 4.33
N LEU A 16 -6.52 -13.38 4.43
CA LEU A 16 -6.31 -12.50 3.28
C LEU A 16 -5.16 -13.00 2.40
N THR A 17 -5.30 -12.86 1.09
CA THR A 17 -4.24 -13.20 0.13
C THR A 17 -3.72 -11.95 -0.57
N LEU A 18 -2.44 -11.66 -0.40
CA LEU A 18 -1.74 -10.65 -1.19
C LEU A 18 -1.39 -11.24 -2.57
N PRO A 19 -1.58 -10.50 -3.67
CA PRO A 19 -1.31 -10.99 -5.02
C PRO A 19 0.20 -11.14 -5.30
N ASN A 20 1.03 -10.45 -4.52
CA ASN A 20 2.49 -10.50 -4.57
C ASN A 20 3.07 -10.18 -3.18
N ARG A 21 4.39 -10.20 -3.06
CA ARG A 21 5.11 -9.99 -1.79
C ARG A 21 5.70 -8.58 -1.67
N LEU A 22 5.16 -7.61 -2.42
CA LEU A 22 5.52 -6.19 -2.32
C LEU A 22 4.51 -5.48 -1.42
N VAL A 23 5.03 -4.69 -0.48
CA VAL A 23 4.22 -3.89 0.44
C VAL A 23 4.84 -2.50 0.51
N LYS A 24 4.02 -1.45 0.48
CA LYS A 24 4.48 -0.09 0.75
C LYS A 24 4.74 0.03 2.26
N ALA A 25 5.97 0.43 2.63
CA ALA A 25 6.34 0.64 4.02
C ALA A 25 5.54 1.81 4.64
N ALA A 26 5.44 1.83 5.98
CA ALA A 26 4.88 2.97 6.70
C ALA A 26 5.87 4.15 6.63
N LEU A 27 5.43 5.29 6.07
CA LEU A 27 6.25 6.48 5.85
C LEU A 27 5.57 7.71 6.47
N ALA A 28 6.36 8.60 7.05
CA ALA A 28 5.90 9.93 7.48
C ALA A 28 6.05 10.92 6.32
N GLU A 29 5.03 10.98 5.45
CA GLU A 29 5.05 11.76 4.21
C GLU A 29 4.53 13.21 4.36
N GLU A 30 4.19 13.64 5.58
CA GLU A 30 3.67 15.01 5.89
C GLU A 30 2.47 15.45 5.02
N LEU A 31 1.59 14.51 4.66
CA LEU A 31 0.44 14.76 3.77
C LEU A 31 -0.87 15.16 4.49
N ALA A 32 -0.84 15.30 5.82
CA ALA A 32 -2.01 15.66 6.60
C ALA A 32 -2.35 17.15 6.48
N ASP A 33 -3.63 17.49 6.65
CA ASP A 33 -4.05 18.90 6.70
C ASP A 33 -3.72 19.57 8.06
N ARG A 34 -4.13 20.83 8.22
CA ARG A 34 -3.88 21.61 9.46
C ARG A 34 -4.57 21.05 10.70
N GLN A 35 -5.57 20.18 10.53
CA GLN A 35 -6.27 19.49 11.60
C GLN A 35 -5.72 18.08 11.83
N ASN A 36 -4.64 17.71 11.13
CA ASN A 36 -4.06 16.36 11.08
C ASN A 36 -5.01 15.30 10.49
N LEU A 37 -5.94 15.71 9.62
CA LEU A 37 -6.84 14.79 8.95
C LEU A 37 -6.23 14.28 7.64
N PRO A 38 -6.55 13.02 7.26
CA PRO A 38 -6.11 12.42 6.00
C PRO A 38 -6.93 12.92 4.77
N THR A 39 -7.71 14.00 4.91
CA THR A 39 -8.75 14.40 3.96
C THR A 39 -8.25 15.22 2.76
N THR A 40 -6.95 15.17 2.46
CA THR A 40 -6.36 15.97 1.37
C THR A 40 -6.42 15.22 0.04
N GLU A 41 -6.65 15.97 -1.05
CA GLU A 41 -6.54 15.44 -2.43
C GLU A 41 -5.15 14.82 -2.69
N GLN A 42 -4.12 15.31 -2.00
CA GLN A 42 -2.76 14.77 -2.06
C GLN A 42 -2.69 13.33 -1.56
N MET A 43 -3.44 12.96 -0.52
CA MET A 43 -3.49 11.59 -0.04
C MET A 43 -4.16 10.66 -1.06
N GLU A 44 -5.28 11.10 -1.65
CA GLU A 44 -5.98 10.33 -2.68
C GLU A 44 -5.10 10.12 -3.93
N ARG A 45 -4.35 11.12 -4.36
CA ARG A 45 -3.40 10.96 -5.47
C ARG A 45 -2.26 9.99 -5.12
N ALA A 46 -1.75 10.02 -3.90
CA ALA A 46 -0.63 9.20 -3.47
C ALA A 46 -1.00 7.72 -3.21
N TYR A 47 -2.24 7.45 -2.76
CA TYR A 47 -2.67 6.11 -2.33
C TYR A 47 -3.89 5.55 -3.09
N GLY A 48 -4.67 6.39 -3.78
CA GLY A 48 -5.86 5.97 -4.52
C GLY A 48 -5.57 5.29 -5.86
N ALA A 49 -4.38 5.49 -6.43
CA ALA A 49 -3.94 4.84 -7.66
C ALA A 49 -3.50 3.37 -7.48
N LEU A 50 -3.71 2.79 -6.28
CA LEU A 50 -3.40 1.39 -5.97
C LEU A 50 -4.59 0.43 -6.21
N GLY A 51 -5.66 0.90 -6.87
CA GLY A 51 -6.84 0.12 -7.25
C GLY A 51 -6.73 -0.50 -8.63
#